data_AF-A0A5R2N745-F1
#
_entry.id   AF-A0A5R2N745-F1
#
_cell.length_a   1.000
_cell.length_b   1.000
_cell.length_c   1.000
_cell.angle_alpha   90.00
_cell.angle_beta   90.00
_cell.angle_gamma   90.00
#
_symmetry.space_group_name_H-M   'P 1'
#
loop_
_entity.id
_entity.type
_entity.pdbx_description
1 polymer ?
#
loop_
_entity_poly.entity_id
_entity_poly.type
_entity_poly.pdbx_seq_one_letter_code
_entity_poly.pdbx_strand_id
1 'polypeptide(L)'
;MTIYKSNGDSVPDHILAMAEEAKAGKVDRREFLAMASVFGASTAMAYGLLGLADPTPARAEEVKGKKGGTLKVAQCIKDPKRSEE
;
A
#
# COMPACT_ATOMS: atom_id res chain seq x y z
N MET A 1 13.67 11.16 16.68
CA MET A 1 12.82 10.54 15.63
C MET A 1 13.72 9.64 14.82
N THR A 2 13.58 8.32 14.98
CA THR A 2 14.43 7.34 14.27
C THR A 2 13.94 7.23 12.84
N ILE A 3 14.79 7.60 11.88
CA ILE A 3 14.48 7.50 10.45
C ILE A 3 14.90 6.10 9.98
N TYR A 4 13.93 5.24 9.71
CA TYR A 4 14.18 3.94 9.10
C TYR A 4 14.41 4.14 7.61
N LYS A 5 15.57 3.70 7.12
CA LYS A 5 15.90 3.75 5.69
C LYS A 5 15.33 2.48 5.06
N SER A 6 14.60 2.62 3.96
CA SER A 6 13.99 1.52 3.19
C SER A 6 14.97 0.49 2.61
N ASN A 7 16.28 0.64 2.87
CA ASN A 7 17.37 -0.26 2.46
C ASN A 7 18.22 -0.73 3.66
N GLY A 8 17.85 -0.38 4.89
CA GLY A 8 18.39 -1.03 6.09
C GLY A 8 17.44 -2.17 6.43
N ASP A 9 17.97 -3.34 6.77
CA ASP A 9 17.19 -4.56 7.07
C ASP A 9 16.32 -4.48 8.35
N SER A 10 15.89 -3.27 8.73
CA SER A 10 15.24 -2.96 9.97
C SER A 10 13.94 -2.20 9.70
N VAL A 11 12.86 -2.74 10.24
CA VAL A 11 11.54 -2.11 10.32
C VAL A 11 11.27 -1.75 11.78
N PRO A 12 10.37 -0.80 12.05
CA PRO A 12 9.98 -0.49 13.42
C PRO A 12 9.41 -1.69 14.19
N ASP A 13 9.60 -1.72 15.51
CA ASP A 13 9.10 -2.79 16.40
C ASP A 13 7.59 -3.04 16.29
N HIS A 14 6.81 -1.99 16.03
CA HIS A 14 5.37 -2.11 15.85
C HIS A 14 4.99 -2.91 14.59
N ILE A 15 5.83 -2.90 13.55
CA ILE A 15 5.64 -3.75 12.36
C ILE A 15 5.99 -5.20 12.66
N LEU A 16 6.97 -5.45 13.53
CA LEU A 16 7.26 -6.81 14.00
C LEU A 16 6.11 -7.39 14.81
N ALA A 17 5.53 -6.60 15.73
CA ALA A 17 4.35 -7.01 16.48
C ALA A 17 3.14 -7.26 15.55
N MET A 18 2.93 -6.37 14.57
CA MET A 18 1.85 -6.51 13.58
C MET A 18 2.05 -7.75 12.68
N ALA A 19 3.28 -8.14 12.39
CA ALA A 19 3.56 -9.37 11.65
C ALA A 19 3.08 -10.61 12.42
N GLU A 20 3.29 -10.65 13.74
CA GLU A 20 2.79 -11.73 14.60
C GLU A 20 1.26 -11.71 14.70
N GLU A 21 0.63 -10.54 14.76
CA GLU A 21 -0.83 -10.41 14.71
C GLU A 21 -1.42 -10.85 13.38
N ALA A 22 -0.75 -10.55 12.26
CA ALA A 22 -1.13 -10.98 10.92
C ALA A 22 -0.96 -12.50 10.76
N LYS A 23 0.09 -13.11 11.34
CA LYS A 23 0.24 -14.57 11.42
C LYS A 23 -0.88 -15.21 12.25
N ALA A 24 -1.26 -14.58 13.36
CA ALA A 24 -2.36 -15.02 14.21
C ALA A 24 -3.75 -14.80 13.58
N GLY A 25 -3.82 -14.18 12.39
CA GLY A 25 -5.08 -13.88 11.70
C GLY A 25 -5.91 -12.77 12.37
N LYS A 26 -5.31 -11.96 13.25
CA LYS A 26 -5.96 -10.82 13.91
C LYS A 26 -5.95 -9.56 13.04
N VAL A 27 -4.95 -9.46 12.16
CA VAL A 27 -4.77 -8.38 11.19
C VAL A 27 -4.83 -8.98 9.79
N ASP A 28 -5.48 -8.30 8.85
CA ASP A 28 -5.52 -8.78 7.47
C ASP A 28 -4.12 -8.72 6.84
N ARG A 29 -3.76 -9.76 6.07
CA ARG A 29 -2.45 -9.83 5.42
C ARG A 29 -2.18 -8.64 4.50
N ARG A 30 -3.21 -8.09 3.82
CA ARG A 30 -3.04 -6.93 2.93
C ARG A 30 -2.79 -5.65 3.72
N GLU A 31 -3.43 -5.49 4.87
CA GLU A 31 -3.20 -4.36 5.76
C GLU A 31 -1.77 -4.36 6.29
N PHE A 32 -1.27 -5.52 6.74
CA PHE A 32 0.13 -5.67 7.12
C PHE A 32 1.09 -5.34 5.96
N LEU A 33 0.84 -5.89 4.76
CA LEU A 33 1.70 -5.62 3.60
C LEU A 33 1.70 -4.14 3.20
N ALA A 34 0.55 -3.46 3.31
CA ALA A 34 0.46 -2.02 3.07
C ALA A 34 1.29 -1.24 4.09
N MET A 35 1.14 -1.55 5.39
CA MET A 35 1.90 -0.89 6.46
C MET A 35 3.41 -1.17 6.35
N ALA A 36 3.81 -2.41 6.07
CA ALA A 36 5.20 -2.77 5.85
C ALA A 36 5.81 -1.99 4.67
N SER A 37 5.07 -1.82 3.57
CA SER A 37 5.49 -1.01 2.42
C SER A 37 5.66 0.47 2.76
N VAL A 38 4.75 1.05 3.55
CA VAL A 38 4.86 2.45 4.03
C VAL A 38 6.13 2.68 4.83
N PHE A 39 6.54 1.70 5.64
CA PHE A 39 7.79 1.77 6.41
C PHE A 39 9.03 1.33 5.62
N GLY A 40 8.90 1.05 4.33
CA GLY A 40 10.02 0.72 3.45
C GLY A 40 10.51 -0.72 3.58
N ALA A 41 9.71 -1.64 4.12
CA ALA A 41 10.01 -3.06 4.05
C ALA A 41 9.97 -3.51 2.59
N SER A 42 11.02 -4.21 2.14
CA SER A 42 10.99 -4.87 0.83
C SER A 42 9.90 -5.95 0.82
N THR A 43 9.43 -6.31 -0.37
CA THR A 43 8.47 -7.42 -0.53
C THR A 43 9.01 -8.71 0.08
N ALA A 44 10.27 -9.05 -0.20
CA ALA A 44 10.94 -10.21 0.38
C ALA A 44 10.94 -10.20 1.91
N MET A 45 11.23 -9.05 2.52
CA MET A 45 11.20 -8.87 3.97
C MET A 45 9.80 -9.05 4.54
N ALA A 46 8.79 -8.41 3.95
CA ALA A 46 7.41 -8.48 4.44
C ALA A 46 6.84 -9.91 4.37
N TYR A 47 7.10 -10.64 3.29
CA TYR A 47 6.70 -12.05 3.18
C TYR A 47 7.48 -12.96 4.13
N GLY A 48 8.78 -12.70 4.31
CA GLY A 48 9.60 -13.38 5.32
C GLY A 48 9.09 -13.16 6.74
N LEU A 49 8.69 -11.93 7.08
CA LEU A 49 8.09 -11.59 8.36
C LEU A 49 6.77 -12.34 8.60
N LEU A 50 5.97 -12.59 7.55
CA LEU A 50 4.76 -13.41 7.64
C LEU A 50 5.02 -14.91 7.69
N GLY A 51 6.27 -15.37 7.51
CA GLY A 51 6.59 -16.79 7.37
C GLY A 51 6.02 -17.41 6.09
N LEU A 52 5.67 -16.59 5.09
CA LEU A 52 5.16 -17.03 3.80
C LEU A 52 6.35 -17.11 2.83
N ALA A 53 6.84 -18.34 2.60
CA ALA A 53 7.97 -18.60 1.70
C ALA A 53 7.60 -18.47 0.20
N ASP A 54 6.31 -18.38 -0.12
CA ASP A 54 5.83 -18.38 -1.49
C ASP A 54 4.76 -17.30 -1.65
N PRO A 55 4.88 -16.37 -2.61
CA PRO A 55 3.76 -15.51 -2.99
C PRO A 55 2.66 -16.39 -3.56
N THR A 56 1.83 -16.94 -2.68
CA THR A 56 0.55 -17.53 -3.11
C THR A 56 -0.13 -16.41 -3.89
N PRO A 57 -0.44 -16.59 -5.18
CA PRO A 57 -1.08 -15.56 -5.97
C PRO A 57 -2.25 -15.05 -5.15
N ALA A 58 -2.23 -13.76 -4.80
CA ALA A 58 -3.32 -13.17 -4.07
C ALA A 58 -4.56 -13.44 -4.93
N ARG A 59 -5.39 -14.38 -4.49
CA ARG A 59 -6.78 -14.46 -4.91
C ARG A 59 -7.37 -13.15 -4.41
N ALA A 60 -7.23 -12.10 -5.23
CA ALA A 60 -8.33 -11.18 -5.34
C ALA A 60 -9.52 -12.10 -5.56
N GLU A 61 -10.38 -12.22 -4.53
CA GLU A 61 -11.75 -12.58 -4.81
C GLU A 61 -12.12 -11.82 -6.07
N GLU A 62 -12.68 -12.54 -7.02
CA GLU A 62 -13.09 -12.05 -8.31
C GLU A 62 -14.19 -10.99 -8.15
N VAL A 63 -13.93 -9.92 -7.40
CA VAL A 63 -14.48 -8.62 -7.60
C VAL A 63 -13.98 -8.28 -8.99
N LYS A 64 -14.77 -8.72 -9.98
CA LYS A 64 -14.83 -8.14 -11.30
C LYS A 64 -14.91 -6.64 -11.07
N GLY A 65 -13.75 -5.99 -10.99
CA GLY A 65 -13.68 -4.54 -10.90
C GLY A 65 -14.49 -4.08 -12.08
N LYS A 66 -15.67 -3.49 -11.83
CA LYS A 66 -16.53 -3.05 -12.91
C LYS A 66 -15.68 -2.08 -13.71
N LYS A 67 -15.33 -2.47 -14.94
CA LYS A 67 -14.55 -1.63 -15.83
C LYS A 67 -15.34 -0.32 -15.95
N GLY A 68 -14.79 0.76 -15.40
CA GLY A 68 -15.45 2.06 -15.42
C GLY A 68 -15.74 2.47 -16.87
N GLY A 69 -16.84 3.18 -17.08
CA GLY A 69 -17.14 3.80 -18.37
C GLY A 69 -16.35 5.09 -18.59
N THR A 70 -16.38 5.62 -19.81
CA THR A 70 -15.77 6.91 -20.12
C THR A 70 -16.63 8.06 -19.59
N LEU A 71 -16.18 8.74 -18.53
CA LEU A 71 -16.80 9.96 -18.03
C LEU A 71 -16.42 11.15 -18.93
N LYS A 72 -17.38 11.72 -19.66
CA LYS A 72 -17.18 12.98 -20.41
C LYS A 72 -17.57 14.15 -19.52
N VAL A 73 -16.60 14.93 -19.08
CA VAL A 73 -16.83 16.17 -18.32
C VAL A 73 -16.67 17.35 -19.25
N ALA A 74 -17.75 18.09 -19.47
CA ALA A 74 -17.71 19.40 -20.12
C ALA A 74 -17.89 20.48 -19.06
N GLN A 75 -16.94 21.40 -18.97
CA GLN A 75 -16.99 22.54 -18.06
C GLN A 75 -16.83 23.84 -18.86
N CYS A 76 -17.65 24.84 -18.53
CA CYS A 76 -17.48 26.19 -19.07
C CYS A 76 -16.28 26.86 -18.40
N ILE A 77 -15.19 27.04 -19.14
CA ILE A 77 -14.03 27.78 -18.67
C ILE A 77 -14.29 29.27 -18.90
N LYS A 78 -14.17 30.08 -17.83
CA LYS A 78 -14.23 31.54 -17.93
C LYS A 78 -12.86 32.06 -18.33
N ASP A 79 -12.82 33.08 -19.19
CA ASP A 79 -11.55 33.65 -19.66
C ASP A 79 -10.63 34.04 -18.50
N PRO A 80 -9.34 33.65 -18.54
CA PRO A 80 -8.37 34.15 -17.59
C PRO A 80 -8.28 35.66 -17.77
N LYS A 81 -8.55 36.41 -16.70
CA LYS A 81 -8.35 37.86 -16.72
C LYS A 81 -6.87 38.11 -16.99
N ARG A 82 -6.56 38.81 -18.08
CA ARG A 82 -5.25 39.42 -18.25
C ARG A 82 -5.02 40.36 -17.06
N SER A 83 -3.96 40.12 -16.31
CA SER A 83 -3.34 41.18 -15.52
C SER A 83 -2.79 42.18 -16.53
N GLU A 84 -3.38 43.36 -16.59
CA GLU A 84 -2.68 44.51 -17.17
C GLU A 84 -1.65 45.01 -16.16
N GLU A 85 -0.49 45.34 -16.73
CA GLU A 85 0.72 45.97 -16.17
C GLU A 85 1.65 45.15 -15.26
#